data_AF-A0A090WR03-F1
#
_entry.id   AF-A0A090WR03-F1
#
_cell.length_a   1.000
_cell.length_b   1.000
_cell.length_c   1.000
_cell.angle_alpha   90.00
_cell.angle_beta   90.00
_cell.angle_gamma   90.00
#
_symmetry.space_group_name_H-M   'P 1'
#
loop_
_entity.id
_entity.type
_entity.pdbx_description
1 polymer ?
#
loop_
_entity_poly.entity_id
_entity_poly.type
_entity_poly.pdbx_seq_one_letter_code
_entity_poly.pdbx_strand_id
1 'polypeptide(L)'
;MKKLKQAIVAFILGGVLSLNAQQKISVNVNDTGEQFDHYWSKMVGAGRANEGLRAGWLEQLGQVQENCGFEYVRFHGLFHDDMFPVIIEKGKTVYNWQYIDDLFDRMLDLNVKPFVELAFLPTSMAAENSKTVFWWKANITPADDSFEKWHDLVKAFTQHCVDRYGTEEVLTWYFEVWNEPNLYPLFWDGTKSQYFELYKQSALAVKSVDERLKVGGPSTSNFVPDTRFDGETTDDKASDAVFNTKDINSLQWHGVWIEDFLAYCHKEKLPVDFVTTHPYPTDYAFNPETGKGKA
;
A
#
# COMPACT_ATOMS: atom_id res chain seq x y z
N MET A 1 39.82 -34.18 -49.73
CA MET A 1 40.17 -32.79 -49.35
C MET A 1 39.31 -31.70 -50.00
N LYS A 2 38.92 -31.78 -51.29
CA LYS A 2 38.10 -30.75 -51.97
C LYS A 2 36.67 -30.60 -51.40
N LYS A 3 36.00 -31.72 -51.08
CA LYS A 3 34.65 -31.73 -50.48
C LYS A 3 34.60 -31.18 -49.04
N LEU A 4 35.69 -31.35 -48.28
CA LEU A 4 35.80 -30.83 -46.90
C LEU A 4 36.01 -29.30 -46.90
N LYS A 5 36.78 -28.77 -47.86
CA LYS A 5 36.92 -27.31 -48.05
C LYS A 5 35.61 -26.64 -48.48
N GLN A 6 34.81 -27.29 -49.33
CA GLN A 6 33.50 -26.77 -49.74
C GLN A 6 32.46 -26.79 -48.60
N ALA A 7 32.49 -27.81 -47.74
CA ALA A 7 31.62 -27.89 -46.57
C ALA A 7 31.95 -26.82 -45.51
N ILE A 8 33.24 -26.52 -45.28
CA ILE A 8 33.67 -25.48 -44.34
C ILE A 8 33.35 -24.07 -44.85
N VAL A 9 33.46 -23.81 -46.16
CA VAL A 9 33.07 -22.52 -46.75
C VAL A 9 31.54 -22.32 -46.70
N ALA A 10 30.74 -23.37 -46.90
CA ALA A 10 29.29 -23.29 -46.74
C ALA A 10 28.86 -23.07 -45.27
N PHE A 11 29.61 -23.61 -44.30
CA PHE A 11 29.36 -23.39 -42.88
C PHE A 11 29.74 -21.97 -42.42
N ILE A 12 30.80 -21.40 -42.99
CA ILE A 12 31.23 -20.02 -42.72
C ILE A 12 30.29 -19.00 -43.40
N LEU A 13 29.72 -19.29 -44.58
CA LEU A 13 28.71 -18.41 -45.20
C LEU A 13 27.30 -18.56 -44.60
N GLY A 14 26.94 -19.74 -44.08
CA GLY A 14 25.66 -19.95 -43.40
C GLY A 14 25.59 -19.35 -41.99
N GLY A 15 26.73 -19.17 -41.33
CA GLY A 15 26.83 -18.64 -39.96
C GLY A 15 26.72 -17.12 -39.83
N VAL A 16 26.69 -16.36 -40.94
CA VAL A 16 26.69 -14.88 -40.93
C VAL A 16 25.28 -14.28 -41.13
N LEU A 17 24.27 -15.09 -41.47
CA LEU A 17 22.94 -14.61 -41.85
C LEU A 17 21.88 -14.57 -40.74
N SER A 18 22.27 -14.77 -39.48
CA SER A 18 21.36 -14.54 -38.34
C SER A 18 21.98 -13.67 -37.26
N LEU A 19 22.74 -12.64 -37.68
CA LEU A 19 22.80 -11.43 -36.87
C LEU A 19 21.42 -10.78 -37.03
N ASN A 20 20.53 -10.97 -36.04
CA ASN A 20 19.33 -10.15 -35.91
C ASN A 20 19.78 -8.68 -35.84
N ALA A 21 19.87 -8.02 -36.99
CA ALA A 21 20.16 -6.61 -37.07
C ALA A 21 19.09 -5.91 -36.24
N GLN A 22 19.52 -5.21 -35.19
CA GLN A 22 18.62 -4.49 -34.30
C GLN A 22 17.71 -3.60 -35.16
N GLN A 23 16.41 -3.70 -34.91
CA GLN A 23 15.40 -3.00 -35.70
C GLN A 23 15.77 -1.51 -35.75
N LYS A 24 15.91 -0.93 -36.95
CA LYS A 24 16.23 0.49 -37.09
C LYS A 24 14.99 1.29 -36.72
N ILE A 25 14.96 1.81 -35.49
CA ILE A 25 13.92 2.72 -35.02
C ILE A 25 14.30 4.12 -35.50
N SER A 26 13.40 4.78 -36.23
CA SER A 26 13.52 6.18 -36.64
C SER A 26 12.44 6.97 -35.93
N VAL A 27 12.83 7.98 -35.16
CA VAL A 27 11.92 8.87 -34.43
C VAL A 27 11.95 10.24 -35.09
N ASN A 28 10.79 10.78 -35.48
CA ASN A 28 10.66 12.14 -35.99
C ASN A 28 10.05 13.03 -34.90
N VAL A 29 10.82 14.01 -34.42
CA VAL A 29 10.39 14.94 -33.37
C VAL A 29 9.30 15.92 -33.81
N ASN A 30 8.97 15.96 -35.11
CA ASN A 30 7.87 16.76 -35.64
C ASN A 30 6.55 15.98 -35.74
N ASP A 31 6.57 14.67 -35.48
CA ASP A 31 5.35 13.87 -35.43
C ASP A 31 4.56 14.20 -34.16
N THR A 32 3.24 14.04 -34.21
CA THR A 32 2.37 14.23 -33.05
C THR A 32 2.71 13.18 -31.99
N GLY A 33 3.10 13.64 -30.80
CA GLY A 33 3.29 12.79 -29.63
C GLY A 33 2.05 12.71 -28.74
N GLU A 34 2.09 11.83 -27.76
CA GLU A 34 1.15 11.75 -26.65
C GLU A 34 1.85 12.03 -25.32
N GLN A 35 1.08 12.43 -24.31
CA GLN A 35 1.62 12.62 -22.96
C GLN A 35 2.02 11.25 -22.38
N PHE A 36 3.25 11.13 -21.93
CA PHE A 36 3.76 9.94 -21.26
C PHE A 36 3.84 10.21 -19.75
N ASP A 37 2.85 9.72 -19.01
CA ASP A 37 2.76 9.94 -17.57
C ASP A 37 3.69 9.02 -16.79
N HIS A 38 4.58 9.61 -16.00
CA HIS A 38 5.58 8.89 -15.20
C HIS A 38 5.03 8.35 -13.89
N TYR A 39 3.97 7.54 -13.92
CA TYR A 39 3.30 7.04 -12.71
C TYR A 39 4.22 6.19 -11.82
N TRP A 40 5.22 5.51 -12.39
CA TRP A 40 6.18 4.67 -11.66
C TRP A 40 7.15 5.47 -10.78
N SER A 41 7.29 6.77 -11.02
CA SER A 41 8.14 7.66 -10.22
C SER A 41 7.34 8.66 -9.39
N LYS A 42 6.03 8.46 -9.21
CA LYS A 42 5.20 9.39 -8.40
C LYS A 42 5.25 9.09 -6.91
N MET A 43 5.25 7.80 -6.54
CA MET A 43 5.18 7.37 -5.14
C MET A 43 6.18 6.25 -4.86
N VAL A 44 6.76 6.28 -3.66
CA VAL A 44 7.64 5.22 -3.15
C VAL A 44 7.16 4.74 -1.77
N GLY A 45 7.40 3.46 -1.46
CA GLY A 45 7.18 2.91 -0.12
C GLY A 45 8.37 3.14 0.80
N ALA A 46 8.12 3.25 2.10
CA ALA A 46 9.14 3.26 3.13
C ALA A 46 8.75 2.34 4.30
N GLY A 47 9.60 2.28 5.34
CA GLY A 47 9.35 1.50 6.56
C GLY A 47 8.20 2.07 7.39
N ARG A 48 8.43 2.32 8.68
CA ARG A 48 7.39 2.91 9.56
C ARG A 48 7.70 4.38 9.89
N ALA A 49 6.67 5.16 10.20
CA ALA A 49 6.74 6.61 10.42
C ALA A 49 7.89 7.03 11.36
N ASN A 50 8.05 6.35 12.50
CA ASN A 50 9.10 6.66 13.48
C ASN A 50 10.53 6.59 12.91
N GLU A 51 10.76 5.77 11.89
CA GLU A 51 12.07 5.68 11.24
C GLU A 51 12.41 6.95 10.44
N GLY A 52 11.39 7.68 9.98
CA GLY A 52 11.55 8.96 9.30
C GLY A 52 12.03 10.10 10.19
N LEU A 53 12.00 9.93 11.52
CA LEU A 53 12.60 10.87 12.46
C LEU A 53 14.14 10.76 12.53
N ARG A 54 14.72 9.73 11.89
CA ARG A 54 16.18 9.52 11.86
C ARG A 54 16.79 10.34 10.74
N ALA A 55 17.87 11.05 11.04
CA ALA A 55 18.61 11.86 10.06
C ALA A 55 18.96 11.06 8.77
N GLY A 56 19.48 9.84 8.92
CA GLY A 56 19.83 9.02 7.76
C GLY A 56 18.65 8.61 6.87
N TRP A 57 17.44 8.52 7.42
CA TRP A 57 16.25 8.26 6.62
C TRP A 57 15.89 9.48 5.75
N LEU A 58 15.95 10.68 6.34
CA LEU A 58 15.67 11.95 5.64
C LEU A 58 16.72 12.26 4.58
N GLU A 59 17.99 11.98 4.86
CA GLU A 59 19.07 12.09 3.87
C GLU A 59 18.83 11.17 2.66
N GLN A 60 18.38 9.93 2.91
CA GLN A 60 18.02 9.00 1.85
C GLN A 60 16.78 9.45 1.09
N LEU A 61 15.76 9.97 1.78
CA LEU A 61 14.58 10.52 1.13
C LEU A 61 14.96 11.67 0.19
N GLY A 62 15.83 12.59 0.65
CA GLY A 62 16.35 13.68 -0.18
C GLY A 62 17.09 13.19 -1.42
N GLN A 63 17.96 12.18 -1.28
CA GLN A 63 18.64 11.57 -2.43
C GLN A 63 17.66 10.92 -3.42
N VAL A 64 16.64 10.23 -2.91
CA VAL A 64 15.63 9.57 -3.74
C VAL A 64 14.74 10.60 -4.44
N GLN A 65 14.39 11.71 -3.78
CA GLN A 65 13.65 12.80 -4.40
C GLN A 65 14.49 13.49 -5.49
N GLU A 66 15.75 13.83 -5.20
CA GLU A 66 16.65 14.51 -6.15
C GLU A 66 16.92 13.65 -7.40
N ASN A 67 17.17 12.35 -7.23
CA ASN A 67 17.61 11.48 -8.32
C ASN A 67 16.47 10.76 -9.05
N CYS A 68 15.33 10.52 -8.39
CA CYS A 68 14.22 9.76 -8.95
C CYS A 68 12.93 10.57 -9.12
N GLY A 69 12.79 11.73 -8.46
CA GLY A 69 11.65 12.63 -8.61
C GLY A 69 10.36 12.17 -7.92
N PHE A 70 10.45 11.33 -6.90
CA PHE A 70 9.25 10.90 -6.15
C PHE A 70 8.56 12.06 -5.45
N GLU A 71 7.26 12.17 -5.68
CA GLU A 71 6.39 13.22 -5.13
C GLU A 71 5.72 12.79 -3.82
N TYR A 72 5.55 11.48 -3.61
CA TYR A 72 4.87 10.91 -2.45
C TYR A 72 5.68 9.78 -1.80
N VAL A 73 5.52 9.63 -0.49
CA VAL A 73 6.00 8.46 0.25
C VAL A 73 4.87 7.86 1.10
N ARG A 74 4.75 6.53 1.08
CA ARG A 74 3.79 5.74 1.84
C ARG A 74 4.52 4.89 2.87
N PHE A 75 4.11 4.93 4.14
CA PHE A 75 4.73 4.17 5.24
C PHE A 75 3.71 3.78 6.31
N HIS A 76 4.07 2.78 7.10
CA HIS A 76 3.21 2.27 8.17
C HIS A 76 3.30 3.07 9.47
N GLY A 77 2.32 2.85 10.35
CA GLY A 77 2.48 3.12 11.78
C GLY A 77 2.45 4.59 12.15
N LEU A 78 1.75 5.41 11.37
CA LEU A 78 1.53 6.82 11.70
C LEU A 78 0.84 6.96 13.07
N PHE A 79 -0.13 6.08 13.36
CA PHE A 79 -0.83 6.04 14.64
C PHE A 79 -0.26 5.04 15.65
N HIS A 80 0.95 4.55 15.43
CA HIS A 80 1.61 3.68 16.40
C HIS A 80 2.02 4.44 17.67
N ASP A 81 2.04 3.78 18.82
CA ASP A 81 2.26 4.44 20.12
C ASP A 81 3.65 5.10 20.27
N ASP A 82 4.63 4.71 19.46
CA ASP A 82 5.95 5.36 19.44
C ASP A 82 6.00 6.66 18.63
N MET A 83 4.92 6.99 17.92
CA MET A 83 4.63 8.34 17.40
C MET A 83 3.84 9.18 18.42
N PHE A 84 3.39 8.56 19.52
CA PHE A 84 2.61 9.18 20.60
C PHE A 84 1.36 9.95 20.15
N PRO A 85 0.57 9.48 19.15
CA PRO A 85 -0.59 10.22 18.64
C PRO A 85 -1.70 10.41 19.68
N VAL A 86 -1.79 9.50 20.66
CA VAL A 86 -2.84 9.45 21.67
C VAL A 86 -2.23 9.34 23.06
N ILE A 87 -2.61 10.27 23.94
CA ILE A 87 -2.22 10.30 25.35
C ILE A 87 -3.51 10.30 26.18
N ILE A 88 -3.55 9.51 27.25
CA ILE A 88 -4.67 9.53 28.20
C ILE A 88 -4.29 10.37 29.43
N GLU A 89 -4.83 11.59 29.51
CA GLU A 89 -4.61 12.48 30.64
C GLU A 89 -5.88 12.58 31.50
N LYS A 90 -5.79 12.15 32.78
CA LYS A 90 -6.91 12.20 33.74
C LYS A 90 -8.20 11.56 33.18
N GLY A 91 -8.05 10.47 32.43
CA GLY A 91 -9.15 9.74 31.80
C GLY A 91 -9.72 10.39 30.53
N LYS A 92 -9.06 11.41 29.97
CA LYS A 92 -9.44 12.04 28.70
C LYS A 92 -8.40 11.77 27.63
N THR A 93 -8.86 11.51 26.43
CA THR A 93 -8.03 11.42 25.24
C THR A 93 -7.49 12.81 24.87
N VAL A 94 -6.17 12.90 24.73
CA VAL A 94 -5.45 14.07 24.22
C VAL A 94 -4.65 13.61 23.01
N TYR A 95 -4.76 14.36 21.91
CA TYR A 95 -3.98 14.07 20.72
C TYR A 95 -2.68 14.84 20.72
N ASN A 96 -1.58 14.16 20.38
CA ASN A 96 -0.25 14.75 20.31
C ASN A 96 0.37 14.49 18.94
N TRP A 97 0.59 15.57 18.20
CA TRP A 97 1.06 15.50 16.82
C TRP A 97 2.54 15.79 16.67
N GLN A 98 3.29 15.99 17.76
CA GLN A 98 4.66 16.52 17.71
C GLN A 98 5.60 15.74 16.77
N TYR A 99 5.60 14.41 16.83
CA TYR A 99 6.46 13.59 15.97
C TYR A 99 5.92 13.44 14.55
N ILE A 100 4.60 13.48 14.37
CA ILE A 100 3.99 13.47 13.05
C ILE A 100 4.30 14.79 12.33
N ASP A 101 4.23 15.92 13.05
CA ASP A 101 4.61 17.24 12.56
C ASP A 101 6.09 17.29 12.16
N ASP A 102 7.01 16.85 13.03
CA ASP A 102 8.45 16.86 12.72
C ASP A 102 8.77 15.99 11.48
N LEU A 103 8.08 14.86 11.31
CA LEU A 103 8.23 14.03 10.12
C LEU A 103 7.67 14.72 8.86
N PHE A 104 6.41 15.17 8.91
CA PHE A 104 5.72 15.73 7.76
C PHE A 104 6.34 17.06 7.32
N ASP A 105 6.70 17.95 8.24
CA ASP A 105 7.39 19.21 7.93
C ASP A 105 8.66 18.93 7.12
N ARG A 106 9.50 17.98 7.58
CA ARG A 106 10.77 17.66 6.90
C ARG A 106 10.58 16.97 5.56
N MET A 107 9.53 16.17 5.41
CA MET A 107 9.18 15.58 4.13
C MET A 107 8.74 16.67 3.13
N LEU A 108 7.90 17.60 3.57
CA LEU A 108 7.41 18.71 2.74
C LEU A 108 8.54 19.67 2.37
N ASP A 109 9.49 19.94 3.27
CA ASP A 109 10.72 20.70 2.98
C ASP A 109 11.57 20.05 1.88
N LEU A 110 11.49 18.72 1.74
CA LEU A 110 12.12 17.94 0.66
C LEU A 110 11.24 17.83 -0.59
N ASN A 111 10.09 18.51 -0.64
CA ASN A 111 9.08 18.42 -1.70
C ASN A 111 8.48 17.01 -1.86
N VAL A 112 8.40 16.24 -0.77
CA VAL A 112 7.75 14.92 -0.74
C VAL A 112 6.52 14.98 0.16
N LYS A 113 5.40 14.51 -0.35
CA LYS A 113 4.10 14.52 0.33
C LYS A 113 3.81 13.16 0.98
N PRO A 114 3.07 13.13 2.10
CA PRO A 114 2.61 11.87 2.63
C PRO A 114 1.49 11.29 1.75
N PHE A 115 1.65 10.03 1.35
CA PHE A 115 0.51 9.17 1.06
C PHE A 115 0.14 8.50 2.39
N VAL A 116 -0.83 9.09 3.09
CA VAL A 116 -1.14 8.80 4.48
C VAL A 116 -1.78 7.41 4.59
N GLU A 117 -1.14 6.51 5.32
CA GLU A 117 -1.78 5.28 5.81
C GLU A 117 -2.36 5.52 7.20
N LEU A 118 -3.68 5.38 7.35
CA LEU A 118 -4.39 5.44 8.62
C LEU A 118 -4.29 4.07 9.31
N ALA A 119 -3.16 3.81 9.97
CA ALA A 119 -2.87 2.59 10.73
C ALA A 119 -1.70 2.80 11.72
N PHE A 120 -1.42 1.90 12.66
CA PHE A 120 -2.29 0.82 13.14
C PHE A 120 -3.13 1.32 14.32
N LEU A 121 -3.67 0.45 15.18
CA LEU A 121 -4.42 0.87 16.36
C LEU A 121 -3.48 1.39 17.46
N PRO A 122 -3.69 2.61 17.98
CA PRO A 122 -3.11 2.99 19.26
C PRO A 122 -3.59 2.04 20.37
N THR A 123 -2.79 1.81 21.41
CA THR A 123 -3.14 0.88 22.49
C THR A 123 -4.50 1.19 23.14
N SER A 124 -4.90 2.47 23.24
CA SER A 124 -6.19 2.87 23.82
C SER A 124 -7.43 2.47 23.01
N MET A 125 -7.24 1.99 21.77
CA MET A 125 -8.30 1.55 20.85
C MET A 125 -8.17 0.08 20.46
N ALA A 126 -7.10 -0.59 20.91
CA ALA A 126 -6.89 -2.01 20.71
C ALA A 126 -7.54 -2.83 21.83
N ALA A 127 -7.89 -4.09 21.54
CA ALA A 127 -8.33 -5.02 22.58
C ALA A 127 -7.23 -5.22 23.64
N GLU A 128 -7.60 -5.50 24.90
CA GLU A 128 -6.64 -5.71 26.00
C GLU A 128 -5.61 -6.81 25.69
N ASN A 129 -6.03 -7.84 24.95
CA ASN A 129 -5.23 -8.96 24.48
C ASN A 129 -4.92 -8.89 22.98
N SER A 130 -4.81 -7.68 22.42
CA SER A 130 -4.59 -7.48 20.99
C SER A 130 -3.39 -8.27 20.47
N LYS A 131 -3.58 -8.94 19.34
CA LYS A 131 -2.46 -9.47 18.56
C LYS A 131 -1.66 -8.31 18.01
N THR A 132 -0.40 -8.59 17.70
CA THR A 132 0.48 -7.58 17.12
C THR A 132 1.20 -8.08 15.88
N VAL A 133 1.50 -7.16 14.98
CA VAL A 133 2.28 -7.40 13.75
C VAL A 133 3.65 -6.73 13.85
N PHE A 134 4.63 -7.33 13.17
CA PHE A 134 6.04 -6.91 13.13
C PHE A 134 6.80 -6.98 14.47
N TRP A 135 8.11 -6.75 14.40
CA TRP A 135 8.98 -6.72 15.58
C TRP A 135 8.69 -5.53 16.51
N TRP A 136 8.12 -4.46 15.97
CA TRP A 136 7.75 -3.24 16.69
C TRP A 136 6.33 -3.26 17.25
N LYS A 137 5.61 -4.39 17.12
CA LYS A 137 4.38 -4.72 17.83
C LYS A 137 3.19 -3.78 17.57
N ALA A 138 2.87 -3.52 16.31
CA ALA A 138 1.65 -2.78 15.97
C ALA A 138 0.40 -3.57 16.37
N ASN A 139 -0.54 -2.94 17.08
CA ASN A 139 -1.80 -3.59 17.47
C ASN A 139 -2.75 -3.75 16.27
N ILE A 140 -3.35 -4.94 16.12
CA ILE A 140 -4.20 -5.29 14.97
C ILE A 140 -5.60 -5.82 15.34
N THR A 141 -5.87 -6.03 16.63
CA THR A 141 -7.19 -6.45 17.11
C THR A 141 -7.98 -5.23 17.59
N PRO A 142 -9.10 -4.85 16.93
CA PRO A 142 -9.96 -3.78 17.39
C PRO A 142 -10.66 -4.13 18.71
N ALA A 143 -10.80 -3.16 19.62
CA ALA A 143 -11.71 -3.27 20.77
C ALA A 143 -13.17 -3.04 20.36
N ASP A 144 -14.13 -3.45 21.19
CA ASP A 144 -15.57 -3.28 20.94
C ASP A 144 -15.98 -1.80 20.72
N ASP A 145 -15.30 -0.87 21.39
CA ASP A 145 -15.56 0.58 21.31
C ASP A 145 -14.54 1.33 20.43
N SER A 146 -13.76 0.60 19.62
CA SER A 146 -12.66 1.16 18.83
C SER A 146 -13.13 2.10 17.72
N PHE A 147 -14.26 1.82 17.07
CA PHE A 147 -14.67 2.52 15.85
C PHE A 147 -15.07 3.99 16.08
N GLU A 148 -15.76 4.30 17.17
CA GLU A 148 -16.09 5.70 17.52
C GLU A 148 -14.82 6.48 17.89
N LYS A 149 -13.93 5.88 18.70
CA LYS A 149 -12.64 6.49 19.04
C LYS A 149 -11.77 6.69 17.80
N TRP A 150 -11.79 5.73 16.88
CA TRP A 150 -11.07 5.79 15.61
C TRP A 150 -11.59 6.94 14.73
N HIS A 151 -12.91 7.10 14.62
CA HIS A 151 -13.52 8.25 13.94
C HIS A 151 -12.96 9.57 14.49
N ASP A 152 -12.98 9.73 15.81
CA ASP A 152 -12.51 10.95 16.47
C ASP A 152 -11.01 11.19 16.24
N LEU A 153 -10.19 10.13 16.26
CA LEU A 153 -8.76 10.22 15.97
C LEU A 153 -8.51 10.66 14.53
N VAL A 154 -9.14 10.00 13.55
CA VAL A 154 -8.97 10.32 12.13
C VAL A 154 -9.44 11.74 11.85
N LYS A 155 -10.58 12.16 12.44
CA LYS A 155 -11.09 13.52 12.29
C LYS A 155 -10.14 14.55 12.87
N ALA A 156 -9.67 14.33 14.10
CA ALA A 156 -8.75 15.25 14.77
C ALA A 156 -7.41 15.36 14.03
N PHE A 157 -6.88 14.23 13.55
CA PHE A 157 -5.66 14.21 12.74
C PHE A 157 -5.83 14.95 11.41
N THR A 158 -6.93 14.69 10.71
CA THR A 158 -7.23 15.33 9.42
C THR A 158 -7.41 16.84 9.60
N GLN A 159 -8.16 17.26 10.62
CA GLN A 159 -8.32 18.68 10.96
C GLN A 159 -6.99 19.33 11.30
N HIS A 160 -6.15 18.67 12.09
CA HIS A 160 -4.81 19.18 12.43
C HIS A 160 -3.93 19.37 11.19
N CYS A 161 -3.97 18.42 10.24
CA CYS A 161 -3.24 18.58 8.98
C CYS A 161 -3.72 19.82 8.20
N VAL A 162 -5.04 20.03 8.11
CA VAL A 162 -5.61 21.20 7.44
C VAL A 162 -5.23 22.50 8.15
N ASP A 163 -5.28 22.50 9.48
CA ASP A 163 -4.95 23.68 10.30
C ASP A 163 -3.45 24.06 10.19
N ARG A 164 -2.56 23.05 10.11
CA ARG A 164 -1.10 23.24 10.07
C ARG A 164 -0.58 23.56 8.66
N TYR A 165 -0.99 22.78 7.67
CA TYR A 165 -0.42 22.84 6.31
C TYR A 165 -1.30 23.61 5.33
N GLY A 166 -2.54 23.92 5.71
CA GLY A 166 -3.53 24.59 4.87
C GLY A 166 -4.27 23.62 3.97
N THR A 167 -5.56 23.90 3.74
CA THR A 167 -6.46 23.03 2.97
C THR A 167 -5.91 22.69 1.59
N GLU A 168 -5.39 23.68 0.86
CA GLU A 168 -4.94 23.48 -0.52
C GLU A 168 -3.75 22.50 -0.63
N GLU A 169 -2.87 22.47 0.37
CA GLU A 169 -1.80 21.46 0.42
C GLU A 169 -2.38 20.08 0.72
N VAL A 170 -3.22 19.96 1.74
CA VAL A 170 -3.77 18.66 2.19
C VAL A 170 -4.72 18.04 1.15
N LEU A 171 -5.38 18.84 0.30
CA LEU A 171 -6.15 18.33 -0.85
C LEU A 171 -5.31 17.54 -1.85
N THR A 172 -4.00 17.79 -1.88
CA THR A 172 -3.08 17.04 -2.74
C THR A 172 -2.70 15.69 -2.15
N TRP A 173 -2.92 15.45 -0.85
CA TRP A 173 -2.58 14.21 -0.15
C TRP A 173 -3.64 13.12 -0.36
N TYR A 174 -3.29 11.90 0.02
CA TYR A 174 -4.17 10.72 -0.05
C TYR A 174 -4.28 10.11 1.35
N PHE A 175 -5.50 9.71 1.75
CA PHE A 175 -5.78 9.03 3.01
C PHE A 175 -6.22 7.59 2.73
N GLU A 176 -5.28 6.65 2.82
CA GLU A 176 -5.49 5.21 2.70
C GLU A 176 -5.90 4.62 4.06
N VAL A 177 -6.97 3.82 4.08
CA VAL A 177 -7.46 3.21 5.31
C VAL A 177 -6.87 1.83 5.51
N TRP A 178 -6.06 1.69 6.56
CA TRP A 178 -5.44 0.44 7.01
C TRP A 178 -4.45 -0.17 5.99
N ASN A 179 -3.95 -1.35 6.33
CA ASN A 179 -3.07 -2.16 5.49
C ASN A 179 -3.45 -3.63 5.54
N GLU A 180 -3.66 -4.25 4.38
CA GLU A 180 -3.89 -5.68 4.15
C GLU A 180 -4.89 -6.36 5.12
N PRO A 181 -6.09 -5.79 5.31
CA PRO A 181 -7.07 -6.30 6.28
C PRO A 181 -7.57 -7.71 5.96
N ASN A 182 -7.38 -8.17 4.73
CA ASN A 182 -7.73 -9.53 4.29
C ASN A 182 -6.80 -10.61 4.83
N LEU A 183 -5.58 -10.26 5.26
CA LEU A 183 -4.63 -11.22 5.81
C LEU A 183 -4.94 -11.45 7.29
N TYR A 184 -6.02 -12.17 7.57
CA TYR A 184 -6.42 -12.54 8.92
C TYR A 184 -5.58 -13.73 9.43
N PRO A 185 -5.05 -13.70 10.68
CA PRO A 185 -5.03 -12.60 11.64
C PRO A 185 -3.67 -11.85 11.63
N LEU A 186 -3.01 -11.71 10.49
CA LEU A 186 -1.65 -11.16 10.38
C LEU A 186 -1.60 -9.63 10.46
N PHE A 187 -2.44 -8.93 9.69
CA PHE A 187 -2.49 -7.46 9.67
C PHE A 187 -3.80 -6.89 10.24
N TRP A 188 -4.80 -7.75 10.40
CA TRP A 188 -6.09 -7.42 10.97
C TRP A 188 -6.64 -8.66 11.65
N ASP A 189 -6.89 -8.56 12.95
CA ASP A 189 -7.50 -9.63 13.75
C ASP A 189 -8.97 -9.32 14.03
N GLY A 190 -9.66 -8.83 12.99
CA GLY A 190 -11.10 -8.64 12.95
C GLY A 190 -11.68 -9.23 11.67
N THR A 191 -12.98 -9.07 11.47
CA THR A 191 -13.66 -9.57 10.27
C THR A 191 -13.62 -8.57 9.11
N LYS A 192 -13.97 -9.04 7.90
CA LYS A 192 -14.23 -8.21 6.72
C LYS A 192 -15.24 -7.10 7.01
N SER A 193 -16.37 -7.44 7.63
CA SER A 193 -17.39 -6.46 8.01
C SER A 193 -16.85 -5.43 9.02
N GLN A 194 -16.00 -5.83 9.96
CA GLN A 194 -15.35 -4.90 10.88
C GLN A 194 -14.36 -3.96 10.17
N TYR A 195 -13.62 -4.45 9.17
CA TYR A 195 -12.79 -3.58 8.33
C TYR A 195 -13.65 -2.58 7.53
N PHE A 196 -14.79 -3.00 6.97
CA PHE A 196 -15.71 -2.11 6.28
C PHE A 196 -16.28 -1.02 7.20
N GLU A 197 -16.55 -1.34 8.46
CA GLU A 197 -16.93 -0.35 9.47
C GLU A 197 -15.77 0.62 9.78
N LEU A 198 -14.53 0.13 9.92
CA LEU A 198 -13.34 0.99 10.08
C LEU A 198 -13.18 1.95 8.90
N TYR A 199 -13.38 1.46 7.67
CA TYR A 199 -13.39 2.29 6.46
C TYR A 199 -14.46 3.36 6.52
N LYS A 200 -15.71 2.98 6.82
CA LYS A 200 -16.83 3.91 6.97
C LYS A 200 -16.52 5.03 7.95
N GLN A 201 -16.00 4.70 9.13
CA GLN A 201 -15.63 5.71 10.13
C GLN A 201 -14.52 6.63 9.63
N SER A 202 -13.50 6.09 8.98
CA SER A 202 -12.39 6.88 8.41
C SER A 202 -12.88 7.83 7.32
N ALA A 203 -13.67 7.32 6.37
CA ALA A 203 -14.18 8.08 5.24
C ALA A 203 -15.10 9.23 5.69
N LEU A 204 -16.00 8.96 6.64
CA LEU A 204 -16.86 9.98 7.23
C LEU A 204 -16.06 11.02 8.03
N ALA A 205 -15.05 10.59 8.78
CA ALA A 205 -14.18 11.48 9.55
C ALA A 205 -13.41 12.45 8.64
N VAL A 206 -12.71 11.92 7.62
CA VAL A 206 -11.95 12.72 6.63
C VAL A 206 -12.86 13.72 5.92
N LYS A 207 -13.99 13.26 5.38
CA LYS A 207 -14.91 14.11 4.60
C LYS A 207 -15.66 15.12 5.47
N SER A 208 -15.78 14.89 6.79
CA SER A 208 -16.35 15.87 7.71
C SER A 208 -15.47 17.12 7.92
N VAL A 209 -14.17 17.03 7.59
CA VAL A 209 -13.24 18.15 7.63
C VAL A 209 -13.30 18.94 6.33
N ASP A 210 -13.18 18.27 5.17
CA ASP A 210 -13.43 18.84 3.85
C ASP A 210 -13.82 17.73 2.87
N GLU A 211 -14.96 17.88 2.19
CA GLU A 211 -15.52 16.87 1.29
C GLU A 211 -14.63 16.56 0.07
N ARG A 212 -13.70 17.46 -0.27
CA ARG A 212 -12.77 17.32 -1.40
C ARG A 212 -11.54 16.45 -1.07
N LEU A 213 -11.26 16.17 0.21
CA LEU A 213 -10.12 15.34 0.63
C LEU A 213 -10.26 13.91 0.14
N LYS A 214 -9.18 13.32 -0.37
CA LYS A 214 -9.22 11.98 -1.00
C LYS A 214 -9.06 10.87 0.04
N VAL A 215 -10.02 9.93 0.10
CA VAL A 215 -9.97 8.73 0.95
C VAL A 215 -10.16 7.45 0.14
N GLY A 216 -9.45 6.37 0.48
CA GLY A 216 -9.44 5.14 -0.31
C GLY A 216 -9.01 3.88 0.46
N GLY A 217 -9.19 2.73 -0.19
CA GLY A 217 -8.97 1.37 0.32
C GLY A 217 -9.25 0.34 -0.78
N PRO A 218 -9.36 -0.97 -0.52
CA PRO A 218 -9.33 -1.62 0.78
C PRO A 218 -7.90 -1.97 1.28
N SER A 219 -6.86 -1.50 0.58
CA SER A 219 -5.45 -1.76 0.90
C SER A 219 -5.11 -3.25 0.97
N THR A 220 -5.86 -4.10 0.27
CA THR A 220 -5.73 -5.55 0.36
C THR A 220 -4.44 -6.03 -0.27
N SER A 221 -3.97 -7.20 0.16
CA SER A 221 -2.80 -7.84 -0.42
C SER A 221 -3.05 -8.34 -1.84
N ASN A 222 -2.14 -9.16 -2.35
CA ASN A 222 -2.12 -9.70 -3.71
C ASN A 222 -3.47 -10.15 -4.28
N PHE A 223 -3.58 -10.06 -5.59
CA PHE A 223 -4.65 -10.74 -6.33
C PHE A 223 -4.57 -12.24 -6.08
N VAL A 224 -5.72 -12.90 -6.05
CA VAL A 224 -5.81 -14.34 -5.87
C VAL A 224 -6.70 -14.95 -6.95
N PRO A 225 -6.52 -16.23 -7.28
CA PRO A 225 -7.41 -16.94 -8.19
C PRO A 225 -8.38 -17.89 -7.48
N ASP A 226 -8.56 -17.73 -6.16
CA ASP A 226 -9.39 -18.60 -5.32
C ASP A 226 -10.24 -17.79 -4.33
N THR A 227 -11.08 -18.50 -3.61
CA THR A 227 -12.09 -17.93 -2.71
C THR A 227 -11.59 -17.77 -1.28
N ARG A 228 -10.27 -17.84 -1.01
CA ARG A 228 -9.73 -17.89 0.37
C ARG A 228 -10.06 -16.65 1.19
N PHE A 229 -10.42 -15.55 0.53
CA PHE A 229 -10.78 -14.30 1.19
C PHE A 229 -12.27 -13.95 1.03
N ASP A 230 -13.12 -14.77 0.41
CA ASP A 230 -14.51 -14.39 0.14
C ASP A 230 -15.34 -14.19 1.43
N GLY A 231 -14.97 -14.89 2.50
CA GLY A 231 -15.65 -14.86 3.79
C GLY A 231 -15.33 -13.64 4.65
N GLU A 232 -15.74 -13.73 5.92
CA GLU A 232 -15.43 -12.73 6.96
C GLU A 232 -13.97 -12.82 7.43
N THR A 233 -13.34 -13.98 7.32
CA THR A 233 -11.93 -14.24 7.63
C THR A 233 -11.33 -15.18 6.59
N THR A 234 -10.01 -15.34 6.58
CA THR A 234 -9.30 -16.20 5.63
C THR A 234 -9.69 -17.69 5.79
N ASP A 235 -9.93 -18.38 4.67
CA ASP A 235 -10.10 -19.83 4.57
C ASP A 235 -8.91 -20.46 3.82
N ASP A 236 -7.90 -20.89 4.57
CA ASP A 236 -6.67 -21.45 3.99
C ASP A 236 -6.91 -22.68 3.12
N LYS A 237 -7.97 -23.45 3.37
CA LYS A 237 -8.26 -24.68 2.59
C LYS A 237 -8.67 -24.37 1.15
N ALA A 238 -9.23 -23.19 0.90
CA ALA A 238 -9.61 -22.77 -0.44
C ALA A 238 -8.40 -22.59 -1.38
N SER A 239 -7.19 -22.44 -0.81
CA SER A 239 -5.97 -22.20 -1.58
C SER A 239 -5.25 -23.47 -2.05
N ASP A 240 -5.61 -24.65 -1.51
CA ASP A 240 -4.94 -25.93 -1.79
C ASP A 240 -4.93 -26.30 -3.29
N ALA A 241 -6.02 -25.99 -4.01
CA ALA A 241 -6.12 -26.28 -5.44
C ALA A 241 -5.20 -25.39 -6.30
N VAL A 242 -4.96 -24.15 -5.86
CA VAL A 242 -4.10 -23.19 -6.57
C VAL A 242 -2.64 -23.60 -6.50
N PHE A 243 -2.18 -24.06 -5.34
CA PHE A 243 -0.80 -24.50 -5.15
C PHE A 243 -0.41 -25.74 -5.99
N ASN A 244 -1.40 -26.53 -6.41
CA ASN A 244 -1.18 -27.73 -7.21
C ASN A 244 -1.27 -27.49 -8.74
N THR A 245 -1.58 -26.26 -9.16
CA THR A 245 -1.70 -25.91 -10.59
C THR A 245 -0.33 -25.70 -11.23
N LYS A 246 -0.11 -26.30 -12.41
CA LYS A 246 1.16 -26.21 -13.16
C LYS A 246 1.30 -24.93 -13.98
N ASP A 247 0.20 -24.29 -14.34
CA ASP A 247 0.16 -23.05 -15.12
C ASP A 247 -0.73 -22.02 -14.42
N ILE A 248 -0.10 -21.17 -13.62
CA ILE A 248 -0.77 -20.11 -12.86
C ILE A 248 -1.40 -19.03 -13.74
N ASN A 249 -0.92 -18.86 -14.98
CA ASN A 249 -1.45 -17.87 -15.91
C ASN A 249 -2.80 -18.29 -16.50
N SER A 250 -3.17 -19.57 -16.39
CA SER A 250 -4.48 -20.07 -16.80
C SER A 250 -5.60 -19.76 -15.80
N LEU A 251 -5.24 -19.33 -14.58
CA LEU A 251 -6.18 -19.07 -13.50
C LEU A 251 -6.84 -17.69 -13.65
N GLN A 252 -8.04 -17.54 -13.08
CA GLN A 252 -8.78 -16.28 -13.08
C GLN A 252 -8.41 -15.45 -11.85
N TRP A 253 -7.43 -14.57 -11.99
CA TRP A 253 -6.98 -13.69 -10.90
C TRP A 253 -7.93 -12.52 -10.71
N HIS A 254 -8.27 -12.23 -9.46
CA HIS A 254 -9.11 -11.11 -9.07
C HIS A 254 -8.55 -10.38 -7.85
N GLY A 255 -8.92 -9.10 -7.72
CA GLY A 255 -8.57 -8.28 -6.56
C GLY A 255 -9.31 -8.75 -5.32
N VAL A 256 -8.59 -8.82 -4.20
CA VAL A 256 -9.18 -9.25 -2.93
C VAL A 256 -10.07 -8.14 -2.39
N TRP A 257 -11.34 -8.47 -2.11
CA TRP A 257 -12.38 -7.58 -1.56
C TRP A 257 -12.71 -6.34 -2.37
N ILE A 258 -12.06 -6.04 -3.49
CA ILE A 258 -12.27 -4.78 -4.23
C ILE A 258 -13.73 -4.62 -4.62
N GLU A 259 -14.36 -5.65 -5.20
CA GLU A 259 -15.76 -5.60 -5.62
C GLU A 259 -16.72 -5.51 -4.42
N ASP A 260 -16.51 -6.33 -3.39
CA ASP A 260 -17.29 -6.30 -2.14
C ASP A 260 -17.23 -4.93 -1.45
N PHE A 261 -16.03 -4.36 -1.39
CA PHE A 261 -15.75 -3.05 -0.82
C PHE A 261 -16.49 -1.94 -1.57
N LEU A 262 -16.39 -1.92 -2.90
CA LEU A 262 -17.11 -0.94 -3.72
C LEU A 262 -18.63 -1.13 -3.64
N ALA A 263 -19.12 -2.37 -3.58
CA ALA A 263 -20.53 -2.66 -3.39
C ALA A 263 -21.04 -2.19 -2.01
N TYR A 264 -20.26 -2.41 -0.95
CA TYR A 264 -20.53 -1.89 0.38
C TYR A 264 -20.59 -0.36 0.38
N CYS A 265 -19.59 0.30 -0.19
CA CYS A 265 -19.56 1.76 -0.27
C CYS A 265 -20.75 2.32 -1.08
N HIS A 266 -21.11 1.68 -2.19
CA HIS A 266 -22.27 2.06 -2.97
C HIS A 266 -23.58 1.92 -2.18
N LYS A 267 -23.77 0.78 -1.51
CA LYS A 267 -24.96 0.48 -0.69
C LYS A 267 -25.12 1.46 0.46
N GLU A 268 -24.04 1.73 1.19
CA GLU A 268 -24.01 2.61 2.36
C GLU A 268 -23.84 4.09 1.99
N LYS A 269 -23.71 4.41 0.69
CA LYS A 269 -23.47 5.75 0.15
C LYS A 269 -22.22 6.42 0.73
N LEU A 270 -21.16 5.64 0.87
CA LEU A 270 -19.88 6.09 1.40
C LEU A 270 -19.01 6.68 0.28
N PRO A 271 -18.25 7.74 0.58
CA PRO A 271 -17.29 8.28 -0.37
C PRO A 271 -16.10 7.34 -0.52
N VAL A 272 -15.64 7.16 -1.77
CA VAL A 272 -14.42 6.45 -2.16
C VAL A 272 -13.81 7.20 -3.32
N ASP A 273 -12.61 7.75 -3.15
CA ASP A 273 -11.95 8.56 -4.18
C ASP A 273 -10.89 7.75 -4.97
N PHE A 274 -10.37 6.66 -4.39
CA PHE A 274 -9.41 5.79 -5.04
C PHE A 274 -9.44 4.37 -4.43
N VAL A 275 -8.91 3.40 -5.20
CA VAL A 275 -8.71 2.02 -4.76
C VAL A 275 -7.23 1.73 -4.56
N THR A 276 -6.87 0.99 -3.50
CA THR A 276 -5.50 0.53 -3.23
C THR A 276 -5.42 -0.97 -2.99
N THR A 277 -4.31 -1.56 -3.40
CA THR A 277 -3.98 -2.99 -3.25
C THR A 277 -2.48 -3.20 -3.47
N HIS A 278 -1.93 -4.30 -2.96
CA HIS A 278 -0.50 -4.60 -3.06
C HIS A 278 -0.22 -5.81 -3.95
N PRO A 279 0.14 -5.58 -5.23
CA PRO A 279 0.66 -6.64 -6.07
C PRO A 279 2.15 -6.89 -5.76
N TYR A 280 2.50 -8.15 -5.51
CA TYR A 280 3.86 -8.66 -5.51
C TYR A 280 3.98 -9.71 -6.60
N PRO A 281 5.12 -9.79 -7.31
CA PRO A 281 5.36 -10.87 -8.26
C PRO A 281 5.34 -12.20 -7.50
N THR A 282 4.27 -12.98 -7.70
CA THR A 282 4.10 -14.27 -7.06
C THR A 282 4.71 -15.36 -7.93
N ASP A 283 6.03 -15.49 -7.89
CA ASP A 283 6.72 -16.70 -8.39
C ASP A 283 6.56 -17.89 -7.42
N TYR A 284 5.46 -17.91 -6.64
CA TYR A 284 5.14 -18.67 -5.42
C TYR A 284 5.74 -18.13 -4.11
N ALA A 285 4.88 -17.52 -3.27
CA ALA A 285 5.20 -17.17 -1.90
C ALA A 285 4.42 -18.06 -0.91
N PHE A 286 5.17 -18.67 0.02
CA PHE A 286 4.73 -19.28 1.27
C PHE A 286 4.12 -20.69 1.22
N ASN A 287 4.87 -21.67 1.74
CA ASN A 287 4.35 -22.97 2.13
C ASN A 287 3.93 -22.91 3.63
N PRO A 288 2.63 -23.10 3.97
CA PRO A 288 2.12 -22.94 5.33
C PRO A 288 2.58 -24.04 6.31
N GLU A 289 3.04 -25.20 5.83
CA GLU A 289 3.57 -26.28 6.68
C GLU A 289 5.03 -26.05 7.10
N THR A 290 5.81 -25.33 6.28
CA THR A 290 7.26 -25.19 6.45
C THR A 290 7.71 -23.76 6.79
N GLY A 291 6.83 -22.76 6.63
CA GLY A 291 7.13 -21.36 6.92
C GLY A 291 8.20 -20.73 6.00
N LYS A 292 8.44 -21.31 4.82
CA LYS A 292 9.43 -20.81 3.85
C LYS A 292 8.79 -20.56 2.49
N GLY A 293 9.22 -19.49 1.82
CA GLY A 293 9.06 -19.37 0.37
C GLY A 293 9.98 -20.37 -0.34
N LYS A 294 9.54 -20.97 -1.44
CA LYS A 294 10.47 -21.68 -2.33
C LYS A 294 11.33 -20.62 -3.00
N ALA A 295 12.64 -20.67 -2.72
CA ALA A 295 13.65 -19.96 -3.50
C ALA A 295 13.83 -20.62 -4.87
#